data_AF-A0A2J6IB83-F1
#
_entry.id   AF-A0A2J6IB83-F1
#
_cell.length_a   1.000
_cell.length_b   1.000
_cell.length_c   1.000
_cell.angle_alpha   90.00
_cell.angle_beta   90.00
_cell.angle_gamma   90.00
#
_symmetry.space_group_name_H-M   'P 1'
#
loop_
_entity.id
_entity.type
_entity.pdbx_description
1 polymer ?
#
loop_
_entity_poly.entity_id
_entity_poly.type
_entity_poly.pdbx_seq_one_letter_code
_entity_poly.pdbx_strand_id
1 'polypeptide(L)'
;MKHIKKFLSSFKIIVFIIVLSFATNTIGQIKWTSDGNSYYKVEDGQLVTYTLPDYDVKTIISKEKLIPNGKSKPIKISHFSLSTDQQKVLLYTNTKRVWRLNTKGDYWVFDLNTNTLKQMCKGLAPSSLMFAK
;
A
#
# COMPACT_ATOMS: atom_id res chain seq x y z
N MET A 1 -10.23 45.83 -22.70
CA MET A 1 -9.36 44.67 -23.03
C MET A 1 -8.35 44.26 -21.94
N LYS A 2 -7.73 45.20 -21.20
CA LYS A 2 -6.77 44.88 -20.09
C LYS A 2 -7.39 44.05 -18.95
N HIS A 3 -8.64 44.35 -18.54
CA HIS A 3 -9.33 43.63 -17.46
C HIS A 3 -9.60 42.16 -17.80
N ILE A 4 -9.95 41.84 -19.05
CA ILE A 4 -10.15 40.48 -19.56
C ILE A 4 -8.84 39.70 -19.59
N LYS A 5 -7.74 40.30 -20.05
CA LYS A 5 -6.41 39.65 -20.01
C LYS A 5 -5.94 39.37 -18.57
N LYS A 6 -6.21 40.29 -17.64
CA LYS A 6 -5.89 40.11 -16.21
C LYS A 6 -6.74 38.99 -15.59
N PHE A 7 -8.02 38.92 -15.90
CA PHE A 7 -8.93 37.84 -15.49
C PHE A 7 -8.49 36.47 -16.02
N LEU A 8 -8.16 36.36 -17.32
CA LEU A 8 -7.63 35.13 -17.92
C LEU A 8 -6.29 34.70 -17.29
N SER A 9 -5.41 35.64 -16.94
CA SER A 9 -4.16 35.34 -16.24
C SER A 9 -4.40 34.82 -14.82
N SER A 10 -5.31 35.45 -14.08
CA SER A 10 -5.70 35.02 -12.73
C SER A 10 -6.36 33.62 -12.75
N PHE A 11 -7.19 33.35 -13.76
CA PHE A 11 -7.83 32.04 -13.93
C PHE A 11 -6.80 30.92 -14.18
N LYS A 12 -5.79 31.17 -15.02
CA LYS A 12 -4.70 30.19 -15.26
C LYS A 12 -3.91 29.88 -13.98
N ILE A 13 -3.65 30.88 -13.14
CA ILE A 13 -2.94 30.71 -11.86
C ILE A 13 -3.78 29.87 -10.90
N ILE A 14 -5.10 30.12 -10.83
CA ILE A 14 -6.02 29.35 -9.99
C ILE A 14 -6.08 27.89 -10.45
N VAL A 15 -6.20 27.64 -11.75
CA VAL A 15 -6.21 26.27 -12.31
C VAL A 15 -4.88 25.56 -12.01
N PHE A 16 -3.75 26.26 -12.14
CA PHE A 16 -2.43 25.70 -11.81
C PHE A 16 -2.31 25.31 -10.33
N ILE A 17 -2.79 26.15 -9.41
CA ILE A 17 -2.79 25.87 -7.96
C ILE A 17 -3.70 24.68 -7.61
N ILE A 18 -4.87 24.59 -8.25
CA ILE A 18 -5.80 23.47 -8.08
C ILE A 18 -5.13 22.16 -8.52
N VAL A 19 -4.53 22.13 -9.72
CA VAL A 19 -3.84 20.95 -10.23
C VAL A 19 -2.68 20.52 -9.32
N LEU A 20 -1.90 21.47 -8.81
CA LEU A 20 -0.77 21.18 -7.92
C LEU A 20 -1.21 20.63 -6.56
N SER A 21 -2.41 21.01 -6.08
CA SER A 21 -2.97 20.55 -4.80
C SER A 21 -3.43 19.08 -4.84
N PHE A 22 -3.71 18.53 -6.03
CA PHE A 22 -4.06 17.11 -6.20
C PHE A 22 -2.84 16.18 -6.34
N ALA A 23 -1.62 16.71 -6.47
CA ALA A 23 -0.39 15.93 -6.65
C ALA A 23 0.22 15.40 -5.32
N THR A 24 -0.62 15.02 -4.36
CA THR A 24 -0.14 14.39 -3.12
C THR A 24 0.04 12.88 -3.35
N ASN A 25 1.23 12.49 -3.78
CA ASN A 25 1.61 11.08 -3.81
C ASN A 25 1.75 10.58 -2.37
N THR A 26 0.93 9.61 -1.97
CA THR A 26 1.18 8.84 -0.76
C THR A 26 2.42 8.01 -1.01
N ILE A 27 3.55 8.36 -0.38
CA ILE A 27 4.75 7.53 -0.42
C ILE A 27 4.37 6.16 0.16
N GLY A 28 4.40 5.14 -0.69
CA GLY A 28 4.17 3.76 -0.28
C GLY A 28 5.23 3.36 0.74
N GLN A 29 4.87 2.48 1.67
CA GLN A 29 5.80 1.97 2.67
C GLN A 29 6.99 1.27 1.97
N ILE A 30 8.21 1.74 2.26
CA ILE A 30 9.46 1.08 1.88
C ILE A 30 10.02 0.39 3.13
N LYS A 31 10.41 -0.87 3.01
CA LYS A 31 11.12 -1.60 4.08
C LYS A 31 12.40 -2.20 3.52
N TRP A 32 13.52 -1.97 4.19
CA TRP A 32 14.79 -2.59 3.81
C TRP A 32 14.81 -4.08 4.17
N THR A 33 15.49 -4.87 3.35
CA THR A 33 15.86 -6.24 3.72
C THR A 33 16.91 -6.21 4.84
N SER A 34 17.02 -7.32 5.58
CA SER A 34 17.95 -7.41 6.72
C SER A 34 19.42 -7.28 6.32
N ASP A 35 19.76 -7.67 5.10
CA ASP A 35 21.11 -7.57 4.53
C ASP A 35 21.41 -6.18 3.95
N GLY A 36 20.41 -5.30 3.83
CA GLY A 36 20.56 -3.92 3.36
C GLY A 36 20.74 -3.75 1.85
N ASN A 37 20.87 -4.84 1.08
CA ASN A 37 21.10 -4.78 -0.36
C ASN A 37 19.82 -4.53 -1.16
N SER A 38 18.66 -4.73 -0.55
CA SER A 38 17.37 -4.64 -1.23
C SER A 38 16.31 -3.95 -0.37
N TYR A 39 15.21 -3.52 -1.00
CA TYR A 39 14.06 -3.01 -0.28
C TYR A 39 12.75 -3.52 -0.86
N TYR A 40 11.80 -3.80 0.02
CA TYR A 40 10.42 -4.16 -0.28
C TYR A 40 9.60 -2.90 -0.53
N LYS A 41 8.73 -2.98 -1.55
CA LYS A 41 7.77 -1.93 -1.92
C LYS A 41 6.49 -2.58 -2.40
N VAL A 42 5.35 -1.95 -2.10
CA VAL A 42 4.07 -2.31 -2.73
C VAL A 42 3.92 -1.51 -4.01
N GLU A 43 3.79 -2.20 -5.14
CA GLU A 43 3.64 -1.60 -6.47
C GLU A 43 2.55 -2.35 -7.25
N ASP A 44 1.63 -1.61 -7.87
CA ASP A 44 0.50 -2.15 -8.64
C ASP A 44 -0.36 -3.21 -7.92
N GLY A 45 -0.37 -3.15 -6.58
CA GLY A 45 -1.08 -4.11 -5.72
C GLY A 45 -0.33 -5.42 -5.50
N GLN A 46 0.96 -5.46 -5.82
CA GLN A 46 1.89 -6.57 -5.58
C GLN A 46 2.93 -6.15 -4.54
N LEU A 47 3.57 -7.12 -3.89
CA LEU A 47 4.76 -6.88 -3.09
C LEU A 47 5.98 -7.26 -3.92
N VAL A 48 6.84 -6.28 -4.19
CA VAL A 48 8.07 -6.45 -4.96
C VAL A 48 9.28 -6.07 -4.12
N THR A 49 10.45 -6.60 -4.50
CA THR A 49 11.75 -6.17 -4.00
C THR A 49 12.56 -5.56 -5.12
N TYR A 50 13.32 -4.53 -4.80
CA TYR A 50 14.36 -3.98 -5.66
C TYR A 50 15.71 -4.29 -5.05
N THR A 51 16.61 -4.85 -5.84
CA THR A 51 18.00 -5.12 -5.45
C THR A 51 18.91 -4.04 -6.00
N LEU A 52 19.77 -3.49 -5.14
CA LEU A 52 20.74 -2.45 -5.49
C LEU A 52 22.11 -3.08 -5.83
N PRO A 53 22.91 -2.43 -6.68
CA PRO A 53 22.69 -1.12 -7.30
C PRO A 53 21.89 -1.16 -8.62
N ASP A 54 21.69 -2.35 -9.20
CA ASP A 54 21.18 -2.50 -10.56
C ASP A 54 19.67 -2.27 -10.69
N TYR A 55 18.97 -2.11 -9.56
CA TYR A 55 17.51 -1.96 -9.45
C TYR A 55 16.73 -3.16 -10.00
N ASP A 56 17.30 -4.35 -9.90
CA ASP A 56 16.64 -5.59 -10.31
C ASP A 56 15.34 -5.79 -9.52
N VAL A 57 14.24 -6.01 -10.24
CA VAL A 57 12.90 -6.15 -9.67
C VAL A 57 12.53 -7.61 -9.54
N LYS A 58 12.15 -8.03 -8.33
CA LYS A 58 11.62 -9.36 -8.05
C LYS A 58 10.23 -9.26 -7.42
N THR A 59 9.26 -9.97 -7.98
CA THR A 59 7.93 -10.10 -7.37
C THR A 59 7.97 -11.12 -6.24
N ILE A 60 7.64 -10.70 -5.02
CA ILE A 60 7.57 -11.55 -3.83
C ILE A 60 6.16 -12.09 -3.64
N ILE A 61 5.15 -11.22 -3.75
CA ILE A 61 3.74 -11.60 -3.71
C ILE A 61 3.04 -10.97 -4.90
N SER A 62 2.62 -11.81 -5.84
CA SER A 62 1.85 -11.35 -7.00
C SER A 62 0.41 -11.03 -6.62
N LYS A 63 -0.28 -10.27 -7.49
CA LYS A 63 -1.64 -9.79 -7.23
C LYS A 63 -2.65 -10.95 -7.17
N GLU A 64 -2.41 -12.00 -7.94
CA GLU A 64 -3.27 -13.18 -8.04
C GLU A 64 -3.24 -13.99 -6.74
N LYS A 65 -2.07 -14.04 -6.08
CA LYS A 65 -1.90 -14.69 -4.77
C LYS A 65 -2.56 -13.93 -3.62
N LEU A 66 -2.99 -12.69 -3.87
CA LEU A 66 -3.70 -11.85 -2.91
C LEU A 66 -5.24 -11.98 -3.02
N ILE A 67 -5.75 -12.90 -3.83
CA ILE A 67 -7.18 -13.18 -3.96
C ILE A 67 -7.58 -14.20 -2.88
N PRO A 68 -8.44 -13.83 -1.90
CA PRO A 68 -8.91 -14.78 -0.91
C PRO A 68 -9.81 -15.86 -1.53
N ASN A 69 -9.82 -17.05 -0.91
CA ASN A 69 -10.73 -18.12 -1.30
C ASN A 69 -12.20 -17.64 -1.29
N GLY A 70 -12.91 -17.90 -2.38
CA GLY A 70 -14.32 -17.50 -2.56
C GLY A 70 -14.51 -16.02 -2.91
N LYS A 71 -13.44 -15.28 -3.25
CA LYS A 71 -13.50 -13.91 -3.77
C LYS A 71 -12.90 -13.85 -5.18
N SER A 72 -13.28 -12.81 -5.92
CA SER A 72 -12.79 -12.54 -7.28
C SER A 72 -11.79 -11.38 -7.36
N LYS A 73 -11.68 -10.58 -6.29
CA LYS A 73 -10.83 -9.39 -6.25
C LYS A 73 -9.69 -9.59 -5.24
N PRO A 74 -8.46 -9.13 -5.58
CA PRO A 74 -7.34 -9.16 -4.66
C PRO A 74 -7.55 -8.17 -3.51
N ILE A 75 -7.00 -8.50 -2.34
CA ILE A 75 -6.98 -7.56 -1.22
C ILE A 75 -6.04 -6.39 -1.54
N LYS A 76 -6.48 -5.17 -1.22
CA LYS A 76 -5.65 -3.97 -1.37
C LYS A 76 -4.72 -3.83 -0.16
N ILE A 77 -3.42 -3.93 -0.39
CA ILE A 77 -2.40 -3.73 0.66
C ILE A 77 -2.31 -2.25 0.99
N SER A 78 -2.56 -1.89 2.24
CA SER A 78 -2.31 -0.53 2.77
C SER A 78 -0.95 -0.45 3.46
N HIS A 79 -0.61 -1.44 4.29
CA HIS A 79 0.68 -1.56 4.95
C HIS A 79 1.08 -3.04 5.03
N PHE A 80 2.37 -3.31 5.23
CA PHE A 80 2.86 -4.67 5.44
C PHE A 80 3.97 -4.72 6.50
N SER A 81 4.18 -5.92 7.04
CA SER A 81 5.35 -6.24 7.85
C SER A 81 5.83 -7.64 7.57
N LEU A 82 7.13 -7.84 7.54
CA LEU A 82 7.72 -9.18 7.50
C LEU A 82 7.86 -9.71 8.92
N SER A 83 7.80 -11.04 9.04
CA SER A 83 8.25 -11.76 10.22
C SER A 83 9.77 -11.67 10.36
N THR A 84 10.28 -11.98 11.55
CA THR A 84 11.72 -11.96 11.86
C THR A 84 12.54 -12.90 10.97
N ASP A 85 11.96 -14.06 10.63
CA ASP A 85 12.54 -15.05 9.70
C ASP A 85 12.34 -14.69 8.22
N GLN A 86 11.64 -13.59 7.91
CA GLN A 86 11.26 -13.16 6.55
C GLN A 86 10.45 -14.20 5.75
N GLN A 87 9.87 -15.20 6.41
CA GLN A 87 9.08 -16.25 5.73
C GLN A 87 7.58 -15.92 5.65
N LYS A 88 7.11 -14.96 6.45
CA LYS A 88 5.71 -14.55 6.49
C LYS A 88 5.59 -13.04 6.35
N VAL A 89 4.51 -12.62 5.70
CA VAL A 89 4.16 -11.22 5.52
C VAL A 89 2.80 -10.97 6.14
N LEU A 90 2.76 -10.12 7.16
CA LEU A 90 1.55 -9.55 7.71
C LEU A 90 1.10 -8.39 6.82
N LEU A 91 -0.06 -8.54 6.19
CA LEU A 91 -0.68 -7.55 5.32
C LEU A 91 -1.82 -6.87 6.07
N TYR A 92 -1.82 -5.54 6.05
CA TYR A 92 -2.86 -4.71 6.61
C TYR A 92 -3.69 -4.08 5.51
N THR A 93 -5.00 -4.29 5.57
CA THR A 93 -5.93 -4.01 4.48
C THR A 93 -7.21 -3.36 5.01
N ASN A 94 -8.05 -2.85 4.09
CA ASN A 94 -9.37 -2.29 4.42
C ASN A 94 -9.32 -1.30 5.60
N THR A 95 -8.35 -0.40 5.56
CA THR A 95 -7.98 0.42 6.71
C THR A 95 -8.91 1.62 6.88
N LYS A 96 -9.28 1.93 8.13
CA LYS A 96 -10.12 3.06 8.52
C LYS A 96 -9.34 4.03 9.40
N ARG A 97 -9.55 5.32 9.12
CA ARG A 97 -8.95 6.43 9.85
C ARG A 97 -9.59 6.60 11.22
N VAL A 98 -8.75 6.76 12.24
CA VAL A 98 -9.13 7.15 13.59
C VAL A 98 -8.30 8.40 13.93
N TRP A 99 -8.97 9.56 13.99
CA TRP A 99 -8.35 10.88 14.09
C TRP A 99 -7.41 11.19 12.92
N ARG A 100 -6.10 10.97 13.08
CA ARG A 100 -5.07 11.30 12.07
C ARG A 100 -4.61 10.10 11.26
N LEU A 101 -4.59 8.91 11.86
CA LEU A 101 -3.95 7.73 11.29
C LEU A 101 -4.96 6.61 11.01
N ASN A 102 -4.61 5.76 10.05
CA ASN A 102 -5.37 4.55 9.75
C ASN A 102 -4.97 3.44 10.73
N THR A 103 -5.66 3.37 11.88
CA THR A 103 -5.34 2.44 12.97
C THR A 103 -6.34 1.30 13.13
N LYS A 104 -7.43 1.28 12.36
CA LYS A 104 -8.35 0.13 12.29
C LYS A 104 -8.32 -0.50 10.90
N GLY A 105 -8.42 -1.82 10.80
CA GLY A 105 -8.36 -2.51 9.50
C GLY A 105 -8.54 -4.00 9.62
N ASP A 106 -8.21 -4.71 8.55
CA ASP A 106 -8.24 -6.17 8.48
C ASP A 106 -6.83 -6.70 8.25
N TYR A 107 -6.49 -7.79 8.94
CA TYR A 107 -5.19 -8.41 8.88
C TYR A 107 -5.22 -9.73 8.12
N TRP A 108 -4.21 -9.92 7.30
CA TRP A 108 -3.97 -11.14 6.56
C TRP A 108 -2.51 -11.55 6.74
N VAL A 109 -2.25 -12.85 6.83
CA VAL A 109 -0.89 -13.40 6.82
C VAL A 109 -0.72 -14.14 5.51
N PHE A 110 0.32 -13.76 4.77
CA PHE A 110 0.80 -14.49 3.61
C PHE A 110 2.05 -15.27 4.00
N ASP A 111 2.02 -16.59 3.83
CA ASP A 111 3.18 -17.45 4.07
C ASP A 111 3.90 -17.69 2.74
N LEU A 112 5.17 -17.25 2.66
CA LEU A 112 5.95 -17.27 1.42
C LEU A 112 6.39 -18.69 1.03
N ASN A 113 6.53 -19.59 2.01
CA ASN A 113 6.95 -20.97 1.76
C ASN A 113 5.81 -21.77 1.12
N THR A 114 4.61 -21.62 1.69
CA THR A 114 3.43 -22.38 1.28
C THR A 114 2.58 -21.65 0.23
N ASN A 115 2.87 -20.38 -0.04
CA ASN A 115 2.06 -19.49 -0.87
C ASN A 115 0.60 -19.39 -0.41
N THR A 116 0.36 -19.44 0.91
CA THR A 116 -0.99 -19.42 1.47
C THR A 116 -1.34 -18.06 2.03
N LEU A 117 -2.56 -17.60 1.71
CA LEU A 117 -3.14 -16.36 2.23
C LEU A 117 -4.21 -16.69 3.28
N LYS A 118 -4.00 -16.26 4.53
CA LYS A 118 -4.92 -16.51 5.64
C LYS A 118 -5.38 -15.21 6.30
N GLN A 119 -6.70 -15.04 6.41
CA GLN A 119 -7.26 -13.94 7.20
C GLN A 119 -7.09 -14.22 8.69
N MET A 120 -6.68 -13.20 9.43
CA MET A 120 -6.58 -13.23 10.89
C MET A 120 -7.91 -12.81 11.52
N CYS A 121 -8.17 -13.30 12.74
CA CYS A 121 -9.33 -12.93 13.56
C CYS A 121 -10.68 -13.02 12.81
N LYS A 122 -10.92 -14.13 12.12
CA LYS A 122 -12.18 -14.40 11.41
C LYS A 122 -13.37 -14.31 12.38
N GLY A 123 -14.43 -13.63 11.97
CA GLY A 123 -15.67 -13.48 12.74
C GLY A 123 -15.85 -12.11 13.41
N LEU A 124 -14.84 -11.24 13.36
CA LEU A 124 -14.98 -9.85 13.81
C LEU A 124 -15.50 -8.95 12.68
N ALA A 125 -16.05 -7.79 13.08
CA ALA A 125 -16.56 -6.82 12.13
C ALA A 125 -15.44 -6.31 11.19
N PRO A 126 -15.74 -6.04 9.92
CA PRO A 126 -14.73 -5.57 8.96
C PRO A 126 -14.15 -4.22 9.37
N SER A 127 -12.83 -4.08 9.23
CA SER A 127 -12.05 -2.92 9.64
C SER A 127 -12.21 -2.55 11.12
N SER A 128 -12.33 -3.54 12.00
CA SER A 128 -12.46 -3.30 13.45
C SER A 128 -11.14 -3.50 14.21
N LEU A 129 -10.17 -4.20 13.63
CA LEU A 129 -8.95 -4.61 14.31
C LEU A 129 -7.93 -3.47 14.40
N MET A 130 -7.39 -3.26 15.60
CA MET A 130 -6.26 -2.35 15.83
C MET A 130 -4.91 -3.07 15.88
N PHE A 131 -4.92 -4.38 16.17
CA PHE A 131 -3.73 -5.22 16.28
C PHE A 131 -4.02 -6.62 15.72
N ALA A 132 -3.00 -7.24 15.13
CA ALA A 132 -3.00 -8.67 14.86
C ALA A 132 -2.55 -9.39 16.14
N LYS A 133 -3.40 -10.26 16.70
CA LYS A 133 -3.11 -11.07 17.89
C LYS A 133 -3.38 -12.53 17.58
#